data_AF-A0A9W6L5Q9-F1
#
_entry.id   AF-A0A9W6L5Q9-F1
#
_cell.length_a   1.000
_cell.length_b   1.000
_cell.length_c   1.000
_cell.angle_alpha   90.00
_cell.angle_beta   90.00
_cell.angle_gamma   90.00
#
_symmetry.space_group_name_H-M   'P 1'
#
loop_
_entity.id
_entity.type
_entity.pdbx_description
1 polymer ?
#
loop_
_entity_poly.entity_id
_entity_poly.type
_entity_poly.pdbx_seq_one_letter_code
_entity_poly.pdbx_strand_id
1 'polypeptide(L)'
;MRVVAVDGALVPDPRGRLPGRGAWVHPATGCLDRAERRSAFPRALRVPGPLPVTAVRSYLDGISAVTAADPAGGQQEGAGTVPVPSVTEDKVDPS
;
A
#
# COMPACT_ATOMS: atom_id res chain seq x y z
N MET A 1 3.74 -8.28 4.13
CA MET A 1 2.67 -8.44 5.14
C MET A 1 1.34 -8.64 4.43
N ARG A 2 0.55 -9.64 4.83
CA ARG A 2 -0.80 -9.84 4.32
C ARG A 2 -1.79 -9.06 5.20
N VAL A 3 -2.73 -8.39 4.56
CA VAL A 3 -3.89 -7.73 5.19
C VAL A 3 -5.16 -8.28 4.57
N VAL A 4 -6.22 -8.38 5.35
CA VAL A 4 -7.52 -8.90 4.90
C VAL A 4 -8.63 -7.93 5.31
N ALA A 5 -9.71 -7.88 4.55
CA ALA A 5 -10.91 -7.16 4.97
C ALA A 5 -11.81 -8.11 5.78
N VAL A 6 -12.13 -7.72 7.01
CA VAL A 6 -13.05 -8.44 7.90
C VAL A 6 -14.10 -7.42 8.35
N ASP A 7 -15.38 -7.70 8.08
CA ASP A 7 -16.52 -6.84 8.46
C ASP A 7 -16.36 -5.36 8.07
N GLY A 8 -15.72 -5.09 6.93
CA GLY A 8 -15.47 -3.72 6.46
C GLY A 8 -14.32 -2.99 7.16
N ALA A 9 -13.47 -3.70 7.91
CA ALA A 9 -12.24 -3.19 8.50
C ALA A 9 -11.01 -3.91 7.93
N LEU A 10 -9.89 -3.19 7.82
CA LEU A 10 -8.63 -3.78 7.38
C LEU A 10 -7.90 -4.41 8.58
N VAL A 11 -7.68 -5.72 8.53
CA VAL A 11 -7.05 -6.49 9.61
C VAL A 11 -5.69 -7.04 9.14
N PRO A 12 -4.61 -6.87 9.94
CA PRO A 12 -3.33 -7.48 9.63
C PRO A 12 -3.39 -9.01 9.85
N ASP A 13 -2.98 -9.79 8.84
CA ASP A 13 -2.90 -11.26 8.91
C ASP A 13 -1.46 -11.72 8.63
N PRO A 14 -0.52 -11.52 9.57
CA PRO A 14 0.86 -11.95 9.41
C PRO A 14 0.99 -13.48 9.28
N ARG A 15 0.02 -14.25 9.81
CA ARG A 15 0.06 -15.71 9.88
C ARG A 15 -0.72 -16.41 8.76
N GLY A 16 -1.36 -15.67 7.86
CA GLY A 16 -2.13 -16.26 6.77
C GLY A 16 -3.35 -17.08 7.22
N ARG A 17 -3.87 -16.84 8.43
CA ARG A 17 -4.90 -17.70 9.04
C ARG A 17 -6.32 -17.23 8.77
N LEU A 18 -6.51 -15.99 8.30
CA LEU A 18 -7.85 -15.46 8.10
C LEU A 18 -8.44 -15.92 6.75
N PRO A 19 -9.68 -16.45 6.76
CA PRO A 19 -10.38 -16.81 5.53
C PRO A 19 -10.81 -15.54 4.79
N GLY A 20 -10.64 -15.53 3.48
CA GLY A 20 -11.05 -14.40 2.63
C GLY A 20 -9.96 -13.92 1.67
N ARG A 21 -10.29 -12.88 0.91
CA ARG A 21 -9.36 -12.23 -0.02
C ARG A 21 -8.38 -11.38 0.80
N GLY A 22 -7.09 -11.59 0.55
CA GLY A 22 -6.02 -10.82 1.20
C GLY A 22 -5.28 -9.96 0.18
N ALA A 23 -4.78 -8.82 0.64
CA ALA A 23 -3.87 -7.96 -0.08
C ALA A 23 -2.48 -8.02 0.57
N TRP A 24 -1.44 -7.88 -0.24
CA TRP A 24 -0.06 -7.84 0.24
C TRP A 24 0.43 -6.40 0.26
N VAL A 25 1.01 -6.00 1.39
CA VAL A 25 1.64 -4.70 1.59
C VAL A 25 2.94 -4.88 2.37
N HIS A 26 3.90 -4.00 2.16
CA HIS A 26 5.13 -4.00 2.96
C HIS A 26 4.84 -3.63 4.42
N PRO A 27 5.59 -4.18 5.40
CA PRO A 27 5.48 -3.84 6.81
C PRO A 27 6.09 -2.45 7.09
N ALA A 28 5.63 -1.42 6.37
CA ALA A 28 6.12 -0.05 6.46
C ALA A 28 4.94 0.92 6.45
N THR A 29 4.93 1.85 7.41
CA THR A 29 3.87 2.86 7.55
C THR A 29 3.72 3.73 6.31
N GLY A 30 4.82 4.09 5.63
CA GLY A 30 4.77 4.83 4.36
C GLY A 30 4.16 4.04 3.19
N CYS A 31 4.21 2.71 3.20
CA CYS A 31 3.52 1.89 2.19
C CYS A 31 2.03 1.81 2.49
N LEU A 32 1.64 1.74 3.77
CA LEU A 32 0.25 1.76 4.20
C LEU A 32 -0.45 3.07 3.81
N ASP A 33 0.18 4.21 4.12
CA ASP A 33 -0.38 5.56 3.84
C ASP A 33 -0.61 5.78 2.34
N ARG A 34 0.38 5.42 1.51
CA ARG A 34 0.24 5.49 0.04
C ARG A 34 -0.89 4.60 -0.49
N ALA A 35 -1.05 3.42 0.08
CA ALA A 35 -2.08 2.47 -0.33
C ALA A 35 -3.48 2.88 0.15
N GLU A 36 -3.60 3.49 1.33
CA GLU A 36 -4.82 4.11 1.84
C GLU A 36 -5.24 5.29 0.97
N ARG A 37 -4.32 6.25 0.74
CA ARG A 37 -4.59 7.45 -0.06
C ARG A 37 -5.00 7.15 -1.51
N ARG A 38 -4.50 6.04 -2.08
CA ARG A 38 -4.85 5.58 -3.44
C ARG A 38 -6.04 4.62 -3.47
N SER A 39 -6.68 4.32 -2.32
CA SER A 39 -7.74 3.31 -2.21
C SER A 39 -7.34 1.95 -2.81
N ALA A 40 -6.08 1.53 -2.63
CA ALA A 40 -5.56 0.29 -3.17
C ALA A 40 -6.15 -0.94 -2.47
N PHE A 41 -6.38 -0.88 -1.15
CA PHE A 41 -6.95 -2.01 -0.39
C PHE A 41 -8.41 -2.29 -0.73
N PRO A 42 -9.33 -1.31 -0.72
CA PRO A 42 -10.71 -1.55 -1.13
C PRO A 42 -10.79 -2.12 -2.56
N ARG A 43 -9.92 -1.64 -3.45
CA ARG A 43 -9.84 -2.10 -4.85
C ARG A 43 -9.33 -3.54 -4.96
N ALA A 44 -8.28 -3.90 -4.22
CA ALA A 44 -7.72 -5.25 -4.21
C ALA A 44 -8.64 -6.27 -3.51
N LEU A 45 -9.32 -5.84 -2.44
CA LEU A 45 -10.20 -6.66 -1.62
C LEU A 45 -11.64 -6.69 -2.16
N ARG A 46 -11.96 -5.88 -3.18
CA ARG A 46 -13.30 -5.70 -3.77
C ARG A 46 -14.36 -5.34 -2.73
N VAL A 47 -14.02 -4.44 -1.82
CA VAL A 47 -14.92 -3.95 -0.78
C VAL A 47 -15.36 -2.53 -1.13
N PRO A 48 -16.66 -2.20 -1.04
CA PRO A 48 -17.14 -0.84 -1.24
C PRO A 48 -16.76 0.05 -0.06
N GLY A 49 -16.19 1.22 -0.34
CA GLY A 49 -15.96 2.29 0.64
C GLY A 49 -14.54 2.32 1.24
N PRO A 50 -14.28 3.37 2.05
CA PRO A 50 -13.02 3.51 2.76
C PRO A 50 -12.90 2.42 3.83
N LEU A 51 -11.82 1.65 3.77
CA LEU A 51 -11.48 0.66 4.79
C LEU A 51 -10.58 1.33 5.84
N PRO A 52 -10.97 1.39 7.11
CA PRO A 52 -10.11 1.96 8.15
C PRO A 52 -8.86 1.10 8.30
N VAL A 53 -7.68 1.74 8.17
CA VAL A 53 -6.37 1.08 8.30
C VAL A 53 -5.78 1.16 9.71
N THR A 54 -6.53 1.73 10.66
CA THR A 54 -6.11 1.98 12.05
C THR A 54 -5.54 0.73 12.71
N ALA A 55 -6.21 -0.42 12.57
CA ALA A 55 -5.75 -1.69 13.13
C ALA A 55 -4.41 -2.17 12.54
N VAL A 56 -4.23 -2.00 11.22
CA VAL A 56 -2.95 -2.33 10.56
C VAL A 56 -1.85 -1.37 11.02
N ARG A 57 -2.16 -0.07 11.15
CA ARG A 57 -1.20 0.94 11.61
C ARG A 57 -0.70 0.64 13.03
N SER A 58 -1.60 0.39 13.97
CA SER A 58 -1.24 0.01 15.34
C SER A 58 -0.41 -1.28 15.39
N TYR A 59 -0.70 -2.24 14.52
CA TYR A 59 0.10 -3.46 14.41
C TYR A 59 1.51 -3.19 13.88
N LEU A 60 1.65 -2.33 12.86
CA LEU A 60 2.96 -1.92 12.32
C LEU A 60 3.81 -1.20 13.36
N ASP A 61 3.20 -0.31 14.16
CA ASP A 61 3.89 0.36 15.25
C ASP A 61 4.38 -0.65 16.31
N GLY A 62 3.55 -1.65 16.62
CA GLY A 62 3.89 -2.72 17.57
C GLY A 62 5.01 -3.66 17.09
N ILE A 63 5.06 -4.02 15.80
CA ILE A 63 6.13 -4.88 15.27
C ILE A 63 7.40 -4.13 14.90
N SER A 64 7.34 -2.83 14.62
CA SER A 64 8.54 -2.02 14.36
C SER A 64 9.40 -1.92 15.62
N ALA A 65 8.78 -1.94 16.80
CA ALA A 65 9.49 -2.05 18.08
C ALA A 65 10.15 -3.44 18.28
N VAL A 66 9.60 -4.50 17.68
CA VAL A 66 10.10 -5.88 17.82
C VAL A 66 11.18 -6.22 16.78
N THR A 67 11.10 -5.64 15.57
CA THR A 67 12.00 -5.94 14.44
C THR A 67 13.31 -5.12 14.43
N ALA A 68 13.49 -4.16 15.35
CA ALA A 68 14.74 -3.40 15.46
C ALA A 68 15.98 -4.25 15.85
N ALA A 69 15.80 -5.55 16.11
CA ALA A 69 16.90 -6.48 16.40
C ALA A 69 17.62 -7.05 15.16
N ASP A 70 17.10 -6.93 13.93
CA ASP A 70 17.78 -7.43 12.72
C ASP A 70 17.49 -6.58 11.46
N PRO A 71 18.42 -5.68 11.05
CA PRO A 71 18.23 -4.82 9.90
C PRO A 71 18.75 -5.47 8.62
N ALA A 72 17.97 -6.39 8.03
CA ALA A 72 18.14 -6.82 6.64
C ALA A 72 17.02 -6.24 5.77
N GLY A 73 16.91 -4.91 5.77
CA GLY A 73 15.90 -4.16 5.02
C GLY A 73 16.37 -3.84 3.60
N GLY A 74 15.98 -4.67 2.63
CA GLY A 74 16.02 -4.33 1.21
C GLY A 74 15.05 -3.18 0.91
N GLN A 75 15.60 -2.07 0.44
CA GLN A 75 14.90 -0.88 -0.03
C GLN A 75 14.04 -1.25 -1.25
N GLN A 76 12.77 -0.82 -1.30
CA GLN A 76 11.95 -0.96 -2.52
C GLN A 76 11.35 0.38 -2.94
N GLU A 77 11.87 0.84 -4.07
CA GLU A 77 11.38 1.90 -4.93
C GLU A 77 10.01 1.53 -5.48
N GLY A 78 8.96 2.13 -4.92
CA GLY A 78 7.62 2.11 -5.48
C GLY A 78 7.35 3.40 -6.26
N ALA A 79 8.06 3.61 -7.37
CA ALA A 79 7.78 4.71 -8.30
C ALA A 79 6.54 4.40 -9.15
N GLY A 80 5.37 4.43 -8.51
CA GLY A 80 4.08 4.40 -9.19
C GLY A 80 3.67 5.80 -9.65
N THR A 81 4.38 6.34 -10.65
CA THR A 81 3.94 7.38 -11.59
C THR A 81 4.86 7.25 -12.82
N VAL A 82 4.35 6.75 -13.94
CA VAL A 82 4.92 7.13 -15.25
C VAL A 82 4.42 8.55 -15.51
N PRO A 83 5.25 9.61 -15.48
CA PRO A 83 4.82 10.88 -16.03
C PRO A 83 4.74 10.67 -17.55
N VAL A 84 3.54 10.84 -18.12
CA VAL A 84 3.42 11.12 -19.54
C VAL A 84 3.93 12.54 -19.76
N PRO A 85 4.99 12.79 -20.54
CA PRO A 85 5.16 14.11 -21.10
C PRO A 85 4.18 14.23 -22.26
N SER A 86 2.98 14.75 -21.97
CA SER A 86 2.26 15.53 -22.98
C SER A 86 3.15 16.74 -23.30
N VAL A 87 3.79 16.74 -24.46
CA VAL A 87 4.21 17.97 -25.12
C VAL A 87 3.46 18.04 -26.45
N THR A 88 2.51 18.96 -26.49
CA THR A 88 1.83 19.43 -27.70
C THR A 88 2.41 20.80 -27.98
N GLU A 89 3.37 20.92 -28.91
CA GLU A 89 3.78 22.18 -29.57
C GLU A 89 4.35 21.73 -30.93
N ASP A 90 3.62 21.78 -32.06
CA ASP A 90 3.17 22.94 -32.84
C ASP A 90 4.20 24.06 -32.98
N LYS A 91 4.51 24.35 -34.27
CA LYS A 91 5.00 25.61 -34.86
C LYS A 91 6.45 25.66 -35.41
N VAL A 92 6.48 25.90 -36.74
CA VAL A 92 7.36 26.72 -37.61
C VAL A 92 8.64 26.17 -38.30
N ASP A 93 8.53 26.00 -39.63
CA ASP A 93 9.44 26.36 -40.76
C ASP A 93 10.31 27.63 -40.51
N PRO A 94 11.40 27.95 -41.27
CA PRO A 94 11.76 27.47 -42.62
C PRO A 94 13.26 27.22 -42.93
N SER A 95 13.55 26.60 -44.08
CA SER A 95 14.70 26.93 -44.96
C SER A 95 14.46 26.44 -46.38
#